data_AF-A0A834HA29-F1
#
_entry.id   AF-A0A834HA29-F1
#
_cell.length_a   1.000
_cell.length_b   1.000
_cell.length_c   1.000
_cell.angle_alpha   90.00
_cell.angle_beta   90.00
_cell.angle_gamma   90.00
#
_symmetry.space_group_name_H-M   'P 1'
#
loop_
_entity.id
_entity.type
_entity.pdbx_description
1 polymer ?
#
loop_
_entity_poly.entity_id
_entity_poly.type
_entity_poly.pdbx_seq_one_letter_code
_entity_poly.pdbx_strand_id
1 'polypeptide(L)'
;MEEVLIATNNFIDALVIGIGGFGKVYKGFIDDGVMKVAMKRLNAESKQGAGEFWTEIKASEDTEIHFKYIKAAIEAGKIEKVERTTRESNFYDPEKTKNFLMKAKLRNARPIMNIAYPVLRASCERGKPGRPRSQCSWNVGNYCEERDPTLTVVAYRRGQCDKELIDVTNKNNLFKLQARYVVERMDGDLWAMVLNPENEFRRQLIDQVVSTEGKSLA
;
A
#
# COMPACT_ATOMS: atom_id res chain seq x y z
N MET A 1 18.03 -7.32 -11.37
CA MET A 1 17.96 -7.42 -12.85
C MET A 1 19.30 -7.86 -13.46
N GLU A 2 20.43 -7.50 -12.84
CA GLU A 2 21.78 -7.86 -13.32
C GLU A 2 22.02 -9.38 -13.42
N GLU A 3 21.58 -10.15 -12.44
CA GLU A 3 21.72 -11.62 -12.43
C GLU A 3 21.07 -12.32 -13.64
N VAL A 4 19.89 -11.87 -14.07
CA VAL A 4 19.19 -12.43 -15.25
C VAL A 4 19.93 -12.08 -16.54
N LEU A 5 20.50 -10.88 -16.62
CA LEU A 5 21.30 -10.44 -17.77
C LEU A 5 22.61 -11.24 -17.84
N ILE A 6 23.27 -11.47 -16.71
CA ILE A 6 24.47 -12.31 -16.64
C ILE A 6 24.13 -13.76 -17.03
N ALA A 7 23.09 -14.33 -16.43
CA ALA A 7 22.67 -15.71 -16.67
C ALA A 7 22.28 -16.01 -18.12
N THR A 8 21.74 -15.01 -18.84
CA THR A 8 21.31 -15.14 -20.24
C THR A 8 22.27 -14.49 -21.23
N ASN A 9 23.43 -14.00 -20.76
CA ASN A 9 24.37 -13.19 -21.52
C ASN A 9 23.66 -12.11 -22.37
N ASN A 10 22.86 -11.28 -21.70
CA ASN A 10 22.01 -10.24 -22.28
C ASN A 10 21.01 -10.77 -23.32
N PHE A 11 20.40 -11.93 -23.04
CA PHE A 11 19.39 -12.57 -23.89
C PHE A 11 19.87 -12.86 -25.32
N ILE A 12 21.08 -13.39 -25.49
CA ILE A 12 21.59 -13.80 -26.80
C ILE A 12 20.74 -14.95 -27.39
N ASP A 13 20.50 -14.89 -28.70
CA ASP A 13 19.63 -15.86 -29.38
C ASP A 13 20.17 -17.29 -29.35
N ALA A 14 21.48 -17.47 -29.18
CA ALA A 14 22.11 -18.78 -29.03
C ALA A 14 21.67 -19.55 -27.76
N LEU A 15 21.12 -18.84 -26.76
CA LEU A 15 20.61 -19.46 -25.54
C LEU A 15 19.11 -19.74 -25.60
N VAL A 16 18.44 -19.45 -26.71
CA VAL A 16 17.01 -19.73 -26.88
C VAL A 16 16.78 -21.24 -26.93
N ILE A 17 15.94 -21.73 -26.04
CA ILE A 17 15.51 -23.13 -25.97
C ILE A 17 14.05 -23.32 -26.39
N GLY A 18 13.31 -22.23 -26.62
CA GLY A 18 11.94 -22.30 -27.13
C GLY A 18 11.41 -20.93 -27.54
N ILE A 19 10.52 -20.91 -28.53
CA ILE A 19 9.80 -19.71 -28.99
C ILE A 19 8.31 -20.04 -29.00
N GLY A 20 7.51 -19.25 -28.31
CA GLY A 20 6.05 -19.35 -28.34
C GLY A 20 5.40 -18.01 -28.61
N GLY A 21 4.07 -17.99 -28.74
CA GLY A 21 3.28 -16.75 -28.95
C GLY A 21 3.49 -15.69 -27.85
N PHE A 22 4.04 -16.09 -26.70
CA PHE A 22 4.25 -15.27 -25.52
C PHE A 22 5.71 -14.82 -25.34
N GLY A 23 6.61 -15.15 -26.26
CA GLY A 23 8.01 -14.73 -26.24
C GLY A 23 9.01 -15.89 -26.32
N LYS A 24 10.29 -15.55 -26.12
CA LYS A 24 11.43 -16.46 -26.19
C LYS A 24 11.77 -17.00 -24.79
N VAL A 25 12.06 -18.29 -24.70
CA VAL A 25 12.56 -18.94 -23.49
C VAL A 25 14.06 -19.18 -23.67
N TYR A 26 14.84 -18.68 -22.72
CA TYR A 26 16.30 -18.77 -22.72
C TYR A 26 16.76 -19.77 -21.66
N LYS A 27 17.79 -20.54 -21.97
CA LYS A 27 18.57 -21.27 -20.97
C LYS A 27 19.48 -20.28 -20.26
N GLY A 28 19.41 -20.26 -18.93
CA GLY A 28 20.31 -19.49 -18.09
C GLY A 28 20.96 -20.34 -17.01
N PHE A 29 22.00 -19.78 -16.39
CA PHE A 29 22.63 -20.34 -15.22
C PHE A 29 22.70 -19.29 -14.12
N ILE A 30 22.19 -19.62 -12.93
CA ILE A 30 22.26 -18.79 -11.72
C ILE A 30 23.13 -19.49 -10.68
N ASP A 31 23.49 -18.78 -9.61
CA ASP A 31 24.42 -19.25 -8.58
C ASP A 31 25.76 -19.72 -9.16
N ASP A 32 26.42 -18.85 -9.95
CA ASP A 32 27.74 -19.10 -10.55
C ASP A 32 27.83 -20.40 -11.38
N GLY A 33 26.77 -20.72 -12.12
CA GLY A 33 26.75 -21.90 -12.99
C GLY A 33 26.10 -23.14 -12.38
N VAL A 34 25.83 -23.14 -11.07
CA VAL A 34 25.35 -24.32 -10.34
C VAL A 34 23.91 -24.68 -10.73
N MET A 35 23.03 -23.68 -10.84
CA MET A 35 21.62 -23.93 -11.09
C MET A 35 21.23 -23.56 -12.52
N LYS A 36 20.86 -24.59 -13.30
CA LYS A 36 20.34 -24.43 -14.66
C LYS A 36 18.87 -24.05 -14.62
N VAL A 37 18.51 -22.97 -15.29
CA VAL A 37 17.15 -22.40 -15.28
C VAL A 37 16.65 -22.10 -16.69
N ALA A 38 15.33 -22.09 -16.85
CA ALA A 38 14.66 -21.61 -18.05
C ALA A 38 14.03 -20.24 -17.77
N MET A 39 14.40 -19.22 -18.55
CA MET A 39 13.98 -17.85 -18.38
C MET A 39 13.12 -17.41 -19.57
N LYS A 40 11.81 -17.22 -19.33
CA LYS A 40 10.87 -16.73 -20.35
C LYS A 40 10.93 -15.20 -20.42
N ARG A 41 11.43 -14.66 -21.54
CA ARG A 41 11.36 -13.23 -21.85
C ARG A 41 10.08 -12.95 -22.62
N LEU A 42 9.19 -12.18 -22.01
CA LEU A 42 7.98 -11.72 -22.68
C LEU A 42 8.31 -10.71 -23.77
N ASN A 43 7.56 -10.76 -24.87
CA ASN A 43 7.70 -9.77 -25.93
C ASN A 43 7.15 -8.41 -25.45
N ALA A 44 8.02 -7.41 -25.38
CA ALA A 44 7.68 -6.05 -24.94
C ALA A 44 6.67 -5.36 -25.85
N GLU A 45 6.56 -5.78 -27.12
CA GLU A 45 5.60 -5.25 -28.10
C GLU A 45 4.21 -5.91 -28.00
N SER A 46 4.08 -7.01 -27.27
CA SER A 46 2.78 -7.66 -27.08
C SER A 46 1.93 -6.87 -26.07
N LYS A 47 0.77 -6.38 -26.50
CA LYS A 47 -0.22 -5.75 -25.61
C LYS A 47 -0.79 -6.74 -24.58
N GLN A 48 -0.70 -8.05 -24.85
CA GLN A 48 -1.17 -9.15 -24.00
C GLN A 48 -0.17 -9.59 -22.93
N GLY A 49 1.14 -9.57 -23.21
CA GLY A 49 2.14 -10.20 -22.34
C GLY A 49 2.21 -9.62 -20.91
N ALA A 50 1.92 -8.32 -20.75
CA ALA A 50 1.87 -7.71 -19.41
C ALA A 50 0.69 -8.20 -18.55
N GLY A 51 -0.44 -8.54 -19.17
CA GLY A 51 -1.62 -9.09 -18.47
C GLY A 51 -1.43 -10.56 -18.12
N GLU A 52 -0.85 -11.33 -19.05
CA GLU A 52 -0.56 -12.75 -18.86
C GLU A 52 0.53 -12.99 -17.82
N PHE A 53 1.54 -12.12 -17.77
CA PHE A 53 2.54 -12.16 -16.70
C PHE A 53 1.89 -12.01 -15.33
N TRP A 54 0.95 -11.08 -15.19
CA TRP A 54 0.23 -10.92 -13.93
C TRP A 54 -0.59 -12.16 -13.58
N THR A 55 -1.19 -12.83 -14.57
CA THR A 55 -1.90 -14.09 -14.35
C THR A 55 -0.97 -15.19 -13.84
N GLU A 56 0.22 -15.34 -14.43
CA GLU A 56 1.24 -16.30 -13.98
C GLU A 56 1.73 -15.98 -12.56
N ILE A 57 2.03 -14.71 -12.26
CA ILE A 57 2.44 -14.27 -10.92
C ILE A 57 1.33 -14.51 -9.90
N LYS A 58 0.07 -14.19 -10.24
CA LYS A 58 -1.08 -14.41 -9.36
C LYS A 58 -1.33 -15.90 -9.08
N ALA A 59 -1.03 -16.77 -10.03
CA ALA A 59 -1.15 -18.22 -9.85
C ALA A 59 -0.03 -18.80 -8.96
N SER A 60 1.05 -18.06 -8.73
CA SER A 60 2.13 -18.46 -7.83
C SER A 60 1.79 -18.14 -6.37
N GLU A 61 2.04 -19.10 -5.48
CA GLU A 61 1.95 -18.92 -4.03
C GLU A 61 3.29 -18.49 -3.40
N ASP A 62 4.35 -18.34 -4.20
CA ASP A 62 5.70 -18.00 -3.72
C ASP A 62 5.80 -16.52 -3.33
N THR A 63 5.99 -16.28 -2.04
CA THR A 63 6.08 -14.93 -1.49
C THR A 63 7.23 -14.07 -2.04
N GLU A 64 8.34 -14.68 -2.43
CA GLU A 64 9.48 -13.96 -3.01
C GLU A 64 9.19 -13.50 -4.43
N ILE A 65 8.38 -14.25 -5.19
CA ILE A 65 8.00 -13.88 -6.56
C ILE A 65 7.15 -12.60 -6.55
N HIS A 66 6.14 -12.52 -5.68
CA HIS A 66 5.32 -11.32 -5.55
C HIS A 66 6.13 -10.12 -5.04
N PHE A 67 7.03 -10.33 -4.07
CA PHE A 67 7.89 -9.25 -3.59
C PHE A 67 8.83 -8.71 -4.68
N LYS A 68 9.48 -9.61 -5.44
CA LYS A 68 10.33 -9.22 -6.58
C LYS A 68 9.54 -8.50 -7.66
N TYR A 69 8.30 -8.91 -7.92
CA TYR A 69 7.40 -8.21 -8.85
C TYR A 69 7.07 -6.80 -8.38
N ILE A 70 6.68 -6.63 -7.11
CA ILE A 70 6.41 -5.31 -6.51
C ILE A 70 7.63 -4.40 -6.61
N LYS A 71 8.82 -4.92 -6.29
CA LYS A 71 10.09 -4.19 -6.40
C LYS A 71 10.35 -3.73 -7.84
N ALA A 72 10.27 -4.64 -8.80
CA ALA A 72 10.49 -4.32 -10.21
C ALA A 72 9.46 -3.32 -10.75
N ALA A 73 8.20 -3.43 -10.34
CA ALA A 73 7.15 -2.50 -10.76
C ALA A 73 7.39 -1.08 -10.23
N ILE A 74 7.94 -0.92 -9.03
CA ILE A 74 8.34 0.39 -8.50
C ILE A 74 9.54 0.95 -9.25
N GLU A 75 10.59 0.15 -9.45
CA GLU A 75 11.79 0.56 -10.19
C GLU A 75 11.46 1.00 -11.62
N ALA A 76 10.46 0.34 -12.25
CA ALA A 76 9.94 0.71 -13.56
C ALA A 76 8.94 1.89 -13.54
N GLY A 77 8.66 2.49 -12.38
CA GLY A 77 7.70 3.58 -12.22
C GLY A 77 6.23 3.20 -12.48
N LYS A 78 5.90 1.90 -12.52
CA LYS A 78 4.57 1.37 -12.83
C LYS A 78 3.71 1.22 -11.58
N ILE A 79 3.40 2.33 -10.92
CA ILE A 79 2.72 2.36 -9.62
C ILE A 79 1.30 1.73 -9.66
N GLU A 80 0.57 1.89 -10.76
CA GLU A 80 -0.72 1.23 -11.02
C GLU A 80 -0.66 -0.29 -10.82
N LYS A 81 0.44 -0.92 -11.27
CA LYS A 81 0.65 -2.37 -11.10
C LYS A 81 0.93 -2.74 -9.66
N VAL A 82 1.64 -1.87 -8.93
CA VAL A 82 1.92 -2.07 -7.51
C VAL A 82 0.63 -2.02 -6.71
N GLU A 83 -0.23 -1.01 -6.93
CA GLU A 83 -1.55 -0.93 -6.27
C GLU A 83 -2.39 -2.17 -6.53
N ARG A 84 -2.47 -2.61 -7.79
CA ARG A 84 -3.24 -3.80 -8.16
C ARG A 84 -2.73 -5.04 -7.42
N THR A 85 -1.41 -5.21 -7.37
CA THR A 85 -0.77 -6.38 -6.74
C THR A 85 -1.01 -6.41 -5.25
N THR A 86 -0.82 -5.27 -4.59
CA THR A 86 -1.05 -5.16 -3.14
C THR A 86 -2.51 -5.26 -2.76
N ARG A 87 -3.44 -5.09 -3.71
CA ARG A 87 -4.87 -5.28 -3.51
C ARG A 87 -5.32 -6.73 -3.75
N GLU A 88 -4.76 -7.38 -4.77
CA GLU A 88 -5.28 -8.65 -5.31
C GLU A 88 -4.50 -9.89 -4.84
N SER A 89 -3.24 -9.73 -4.40
CA SER A 89 -2.42 -10.85 -3.93
C SER A 89 -2.36 -10.91 -2.41
N ASN A 90 -2.38 -12.13 -1.87
CA ASN A 90 -2.14 -12.42 -0.45
C ASN A 90 -0.78 -13.10 -0.21
N PHE A 91 0.01 -13.31 -1.27
CA PHE A 91 1.23 -14.10 -1.24
C PHE A 91 2.47 -13.19 -1.25
N TYR A 92 2.59 -12.27 -0.30
CA TYR A 92 3.82 -11.51 -0.05
C TYR A 92 3.96 -11.23 1.44
N ASP A 93 5.19 -11.04 1.92
CA ASP A 93 5.42 -10.62 3.30
C ASP A 93 4.96 -9.16 3.49
N PRO A 94 3.95 -8.90 4.32
CA PRO A 94 3.39 -7.56 4.43
C PRO A 94 4.31 -6.55 5.15
N GLU A 95 5.12 -7.00 6.10
CA GLU A 95 6.04 -6.11 6.83
C GLU A 95 7.22 -5.70 5.96
N LYS A 96 7.87 -6.68 5.31
CA LYS A 96 8.95 -6.50 4.34
C LYS A 96 8.49 -5.58 3.21
N THR A 97 7.31 -5.84 2.65
CA THR A 97 6.76 -5.05 1.55
C THR A 97 6.43 -3.63 2.00
N LYS A 98 5.74 -3.44 3.14
CA LYS A 98 5.45 -2.12 3.71
C LYS A 98 6.72 -1.29 3.92
N ASN A 99 7.73 -1.86 4.56
CA ASN A 99 9.00 -1.18 4.84
C ASN A 99 9.72 -0.75 3.55
N PHE A 100 9.67 -1.59 2.51
CA PHE A 100 10.19 -1.26 1.20
C PHE A 100 9.42 -0.10 0.54
N LEU A 101 8.08 -0.15 0.53
CA LEU A 101 7.25 0.91 -0.07
C LEU A 101 7.42 2.26 0.64
N MET A 102 7.57 2.28 1.97
CA MET A 102 7.81 3.50 2.73
C MET A 102 9.14 4.16 2.32
N LYS A 103 10.21 3.35 2.16
CA LYS A 103 11.52 3.84 1.69
C LYS A 103 11.46 4.35 0.25
N ALA A 104 10.59 3.77 -0.59
CA ALA A 104 10.44 4.15 -2.00
C ALA A 104 9.79 5.54 -2.23
N LYS A 105 9.32 6.23 -1.17
CA LYS A 105 8.74 7.60 -1.23
C LYS A 105 7.70 7.78 -2.35
N LEU A 106 6.89 6.76 -2.62
CA LEU A 106 5.88 6.72 -3.70
C LEU A 106 4.87 7.88 -3.64
N ARG A 107 4.70 8.62 -4.74
CA ARG A 107 3.70 9.71 -4.84
C ARG A 107 2.28 9.26 -4.47
N ASN A 108 1.90 8.04 -4.85
CA ASN A 108 0.62 7.44 -4.49
C ASN A 108 0.77 6.56 -3.24
N ALA A 109 0.04 6.87 -2.18
CA ALA A 109 0.05 6.14 -0.92
C ALA A 109 -0.84 4.87 -0.91
N ARG A 110 -1.70 4.67 -1.92
CA ARG A 110 -2.64 3.52 -1.98
C ARG A 110 -1.96 2.14 -1.86
N PRO A 111 -0.80 1.87 -2.49
CA PRO A 111 -0.16 0.56 -2.32
C PRO A 111 0.25 0.25 -0.88
N ILE A 112 0.70 1.26 -0.12
CA ILE A 112 1.04 1.13 1.31
C ILE A 112 -0.22 0.82 2.12
N MET A 113 -1.32 1.49 1.79
CA MET A 113 -2.63 1.29 2.42
C MET A 113 -3.15 -0.14 2.20
N ASN A 114 -3.08 -0.65 0.97
CA ASN A 114 -3.53 -2.02 0.63
C ASN A 114 -2.78 -3.10 1.42
N ILE A 115 -1.51 -2.88 1.76
CA ILE A 115 -0.74 -3.80 2.60
C ILE A 115 -1.04 -3.58 4.08
N ALA A 116 -1.08 -2.32 4.51
CA ALA A 116 -1.28 -1.98 5.91
C ALA A 116 -2.66 -2.43 6.42
N TYR A 117 -3.73 -2.28 5.64
CA TYR A 117 -5.08 -2.48 6.16
C TYR A 117 -5.55 -3.93 6.34
N PRO A 118 -5.30 -4.88 5.43
CA PRO A 118 -5.66 -6.28 5.64
C PRO A 118 -4.86 -6.91 6.78
N VAL A 119 -3.58 -6.55 6.92
CA VAL A 119 -2.72 -6.96 8.04
C VAL A 119 -3.21 -6.37 9.36
N LEU A 120 -3.61 -5.08 9.37
CA LEU A 120 -4.22 -4.44 10.53
C LEU A 120 -5.56 -5.11 10.90
N ARG A 121 -6.36 -5.56 9.92
CA ARG A 121 -7.60 -6.33 10.17
C ARG A 121 -7.30 -7.69 10.80
N ALA A 122 -6.37 -8.46 10.25
CA ALA A 122 -6.01 -9.78 10.75
C ALA A 122 -5.26 -9.75 12.10
N SER A 123 -4.44 -8.72 12.36
CA SER A 123 -3.82 -8.47 13.66
C SER A 123 -4.79 -7.85 14.68
N CYS A 124 -5.86 -7.19 14.24
CA CYS A 124 -6.97 -6.79 15.12
C CYS A 124 -7.76 -7.99 15.62
N GLU A 125 -7.94 -9.03 14.81
CA GLU A 125 -8.66 -10.26 15.16
C GLU A 125 -7.77 -11.25 15.95
N ARG A 126 -6.45 -11.21 15.74
CA ARG A 126 -5.47 -11.99 16.49
C ARG A 126 -4.53 -11.06 17.24
N GLY A 127 -4.89 -10.73 18.47
CA GLY A 127 -4.04 -9.98 19.39
C GLY A 127 -2.64 -10.62 19.48
N LYS A 128 -1.68 -10.08 18.72
CA LYS A 128 -0.27 -10.40 18.90
C LYS A 128 0.25 -9.57 20.08
N PRO A 129 0.85 -10.19 21.10
CA PRO A 129 1.42 -9.45 22.20
C PRO A 129 2.59 -8.59 21.71
N GLY A 130 2.58 -7.30 22.07
CA GLY A 130 3.78 -6.45 22.02
C GLY A 130 3.88 -5.37 20.95
N ARG A 131 2.91 -5.16 20.05
CA ARG A 131 2.92 -4.00 19.13
C ARG A 131 1.62 -3.19 19.27
N PRO A 132 1.65 -1.95 19.82
CA PRO A 132 0.43 -1.19 20.06
C PRO A 132 -0.27 -0.82 18.74
N ARG A 133 -1.60 -1.00 18.71
CA ARG A 133 -2.50 -0.68 17.57
C ARG A 133 -2.25 0.72 16.98
N SER A 134 -1.85 1.66 17.82
CA SER A 134 -1.55 3.05 17.47
C SER A 134 -0.32 3.20 16.58
N GLN A 135 0.78 2.48 16.85
CA GLN A 135 2.06 2.74 16.19
C GLN A 135 2.05 2.44 14.68
N CYS A 136 1.40 1.35 14.27
CA CYS A 136 1.34 0.97 12.86
C CYS A 136 0.47 1.92 12.03
N SER A 137 -0.64 2.38 12.61
CA SER A 137 -1.56 3.32 12.00
C SER A 137 -0.98 4.73 11.98
N TRP A 138 -0.26 5.10 13.04
CA TRP A 138 0.48 6.35 13.15
C TRP A 138 1.54 6.47 12.05
N ASN A 139 2.38 5.44 11.86
CA ASN A 139 3.41 5.44 10.81
C ASN A 139 2.82 5.62 9.39
N VAL A 140 1.64 5.05 9.12
CA VAL A 140 0.96 5.17 7.81
C VAL A 140 0.32 6.54 7.66
N GLY A 141 -0.35 7.05 8.69
CA GLY A 141 -0.92 8.39 8.67
C GLY A 141 0.14 9.47 8.52
N ASN A 142 1.24 9.38 9.28
CA ASN A 142 2.37 10.32 9.19
C ASN A 142 3.00 10.32 7.80
N TYR A 143 3.09 9.14 7.15
CA TYR A 143 3.57 9.06 5.76
C TYR A 143 2.64 9.77 4.76
N CYS A 144 1.33 9.72 5.00
CA CYS A 144 0.31 10.29 4.11
C CYS A 144 0.02 11.77 4.40
N GLU A 145 0.42 12.30 5.56
CA GLU A 145 0.04 13.64 6.05
C GLU A 145 0.32 14.76 5.04
N GLU A 146 1.48 14.73 4.39
CA GLU A 146 1.87 15.73 3.38
C GLU A 146 1.38 15.40 1.96
N ARG A 147 0.80 14.22 1.74
CA ARG A 147 0.49 13.69 0.39
C ARG A 147 -0.99 13.63 0.10
N ASP A 148 -1.76 13.14 1.07
CA ASP A 148 -3.21 13.00 0.98
C ASP A 148 -3.83 13.08 2.38
N PRO A 149 -4.26 14.28 2.80
CA PRO A 149 -4.87 14.51 4.11
C PRO A 149 -6.13 13.66 4.36
N THR A 150 -6.90 13.34 3.32
CA THR A 150 -8.12 12.51 3.46
C THR A 150 -7.74 11.07 3.77
N LEU A 151 -6.70 10.53 3.12
CA LEU A 151 -6.17 9.21 3.41
C LEU A 151 -5.54 9.13 4.80
N THR A 152 -4.88 10.18 5.26
CA THR A 152 -4.33 10.25 6.62
C THR A 152 -5.42 10.12 7.68
N VAL A 153 -6.56 10.78 7.49
CA VAL A 153 -7.73 10.65 8.39
C VAL A 153 -8.20 9.20 8.47
N VAL A 154 -8.25 8.47 7.35
CA VAL A 154 -8.63 7.05 7.35
C VAL A 154 -7.64 6.19 8.15
N ALA A 155 -6.34 6.48 8.04
CA ALA A 155 -5.30 5.76 8.77
C ALA A 155 -5.40 6.01 10.28
N TYR A 156 -5.47 7.26 10.71
CA TYR A 156 -5.54 7.63 12.12
C TYR A 156 -6.86 7.19 12.77
N ARG A 157 -8.00 7.31 12.06
CA ARG A 157 -9.31 6.83 12.53
C ARG A 157 -9.30 5.34 12.87
N ARG A 158 -8.60 4.53 12.07
CA ARG A 158 -8.50 3.08 12.30
C ARG A 158 -7.52 2.71 13.41
N GLY A 159 -6.53 3.56 13.66
CA GLY A 159 -5.57 3.41 14.76
C GLY A 159 -5.99 3.99 16.09
N GLN A 160 -7.14 4.67 16.15
CA GLN A 160 -7.56 5.50 17.28
C GLN A 160 -6.47 6.55 17.65
N CYS A 161 -5.76 7.07 16.65
CA CYS A 161 -4.79 8.15 16.79
C CYS A 161 -5.55 9.49 16.81
N ASP A 162 -6.27 9.73 17.90
CA ASP A 162 -7.25 10.82 18.01
C ASP A 162 -6.61 12.19 17.83
N LYS A 163 -5.53 12.46 18.56
CA LYS A 163 -4.82 13.73 18.51
C LYS A 163 -4.30 14.03 17.10
N GLU A 164 -3.63 13.07 16.48
CA GLU A 164 -3.06 13.24 15.15
C GLU A 164 -4.14 13.40 14.07
N LEU A 165 -5.29 12.73 14.23
CA LEU A 165 -6.44 12.95 13.35
C LEU A 165 -6.94 14.38 13.46
N ILE A 166 -7.15 14.89 14.68
CA ILE A 166 -7.58 16.26 14.92
C ILE A 166 -6.58 17.24 14.30
N ASP A 167 -5.28 17.07 14.56
CA ASP A 167 -4.23 17.94 14.03
C ASP A 167 -4.22 17.99 12.50
N VAL A 168 -4.31 16.83 11.83
CA VAL A 168 -4.35 16.78 10.36
C VAL A 168 -5.63 17.40 9.81
N THR A 169 -6.77 17.17 10.44
CA THR A 169 -8.02 17.77 9.99
C THR A 169 -8.04 19.28 10.15
N ASN A 170 -7.48 19.80 11.25
CA ASN A 170 -7.34 21.24 11.49
C ASN A 170 -6.42 21.88 10.45
N LYS A 171 -5.21 21.33 10.25
CA LYS A 171 -4.23 21.83 9.29
C LYS A 171 -4.76 21.88 7.85
N ASN A 172 -5.64 20.95 7.47
CA ASN A 172 -6.15 20.79 6.11
C ASN A 172 -7.61 21.23 5.93
N ASN A 173 -8.21 21.89 6.92
CA ASN A 173 -9.60 22.33 6.92
C ASN A 173 -10.63 21.20 6.65
N LEU A 174 -10.34 19.97 7.08
CA LEU A 174 -11.18 18.78 6.88
C LEU A 174 -12.25 18.62 7.97
N PHE A 175 -12.88 19.71 8.39
CA PHE A 175 -13.81 19.77 9.52
C PHE A 175 -15.02 18.85 9.37
N LYS A 176 -15.45 18.55 8.14
CA LYS A 176 -16.56 17.61 7.88
C LYS A 176 -16.18 16.17 8.27
N LEU A 177 -14.96 15.75 7.97
CA LEU A 177 -14.47 14.42 8.34
C LEU A 177 -14.21 14.35 9.84
N GLN A 178 -13.70 15.43 10.42
CA GLN A 178 -13.50 15.58 11.86
C GLN A 178 -14.83 15.46 12.62
N ALA A 179 -15.86 16.23 12.22
CA ALA A 179 -17.20 16.19 12.81
C ALA A 179 -17.78 14.77 12.80
N ARG A 180 -17.75 14.11 11.65
CA ARG A 180 -18.23 12.73 11.52
C ARG A 180 -17.48 11.79 12.47
N TYR A 181 -16.17 11.91 12.54
CA TYR A 181 -15.34 11.06 13.40
C TYR A 181 -15.61 11.25 14.89
N VAL A 182 -15.68 12.50 15.35
CA VAL A 182 -15.93 12.83 16.76
C VAL A 182 -17.33 12.35 17.19
N VAL A 183 -18.34 12.56 16.35
CA VAL A 183 -19.72 12.09 16.58
C VAL A 183 -19.76 10.56 16.65
N GLU A 184 -19.13 9.85 15.71
CA GLU A 184 -19.09 8.38 15.69
C GLU A 184 -18.33 7.78 16.88
N ARG A 185 -17.32 8.48 17.41
CA ARG A 185 -16.53 8.01 18.57
C ARG A 185 -17.28 8.13 19.89
N MET A 186 -18.21 9.09 20.01
CA MET A 186 -18.97 9.37 21.24
C MET A 186 -18.09 9.41 22.50
N ASP A 187 -16.87 9.95 22.36
CA ASP A 187 -15.80 9.88 23.36
C ASP A 187 -15.66 11.23 24.08
N GLY A 188 -15.81 11.22 25.41
CA GLY A 188 -15.84 12.45 26.21
C GLY A 188 -14.53 13.24 26.18
N ASP A 189 -13.38 12.56 26.20
CA ASP A 189 -12.07 13.19 26.18
C ASP A 189 -11.79 13.83 24.80
N LEU A 190 -12.22 13.15 23.73
CA LEU A 190 -12.16 13.68 22.37
C LEU A 190 -13.02 14.93 22.20
N TRP A 191 -14.24 14.92 22.74
CA TRP A 191 -15.12 16.10 22.75
C TRP A 191 -14.52 17.26 23.54
N ALA A 192 -13.94 16.99 24.70
CA ALA A 192 -13.28 18.00 25.52
C ALA A 192 -12.09 18.65 24.79
N MET A 193 -11.32 17.85 24.05
CA MET A 193 -10.18 18.34 23.25
C MET A 193 -10.65 19.28 22.14
N VAL A 194 -11.65 18.89 21.35
CA VAL A 194 -12.07 19.66 20.17
C VAL A 194 -12.95 20.86 20.52
N LEU A 195 -13.69 20.81 21.64
CA LEU A 195 -14.52 21.90 22.14
C LEU A 195 -13.79 22.84 23.11
N ASN A 196 -12.49 22.65 23.31
CA ASN A 196 -11.68 23.52 24.15
C ASN A 196 -11.85 25.00 23.71
N PRO A 197 -12.16 25.93 24.64
CA PRO A 197 -12.29 27.36 24.32
C PRO A 197 -11.07 27.97 23.64
N GLU A 198 -9.87 27.44 23.92
CA GLU A 198 -8.60 27.87 23.32
C GLU A 198 -8.37 27.29 21.91
N ASN A 199 -9.22 26.37 21.45
CA ASN A 199 -9.11 25.80 20.12
C ASN A 199 -9.65 26.78 19.06
N GLU A 200 -8.75 27.38 18.28
CA GLU A 200 -9.09 28.30 17.19
C GLU A 200 -10.03 27.68 16.15
N PHE A 201 -9.99 26.35 15.99
CA PHE A 201 -10.79 25.62 15.01
C PHE A 201 -12.17 25.18 15.51
N ARG A 202 -12.48 25.44 16.78
CA ARG A 202 -13.71 25.00 17.46
C ARG A 202 -14.97 25.37 16.69
N ARG A 203 -15.06 26.61 16.18
CA ARG A 203 -16.27 27.10 15.51
C ARG A 203 -16.53 26.38 14.19
N GLN A 204 -15.48 26.17 13.38
CA GLN A 204 -15.61 25.48 12.10
C GLN A 204 -16.04 24.03 12.29
N LEU A 205 -15.55 23.36 13.33
CA LEU A 205 -16.00 22.02 13.68
C LEU A 205 -17.48 22.01 14.09
N ILE A 206 -17.90 22.90 15.00
CA ILE A 206 -19.30 22.97 15.47
C ILE A 206 -20.26 23.17 14.29
N ASP A 207 -19.93 24.08 13.38
CA ASP A 207 -20.74 24.35 12.19
C ASP A 207 -20.94 23.08 11.34
N GLN A 208 -19.89 22.24 11.21
CA GLN A 208 -19.99 20.96 10.49
C GLN A 208 -20.78 19.89 11.25
N VAL A 209 -20.68 19.83 12.58
CA VAL A 209 -21.47 18.90 13.41
C VAL A 209 -22.96 19.20 13.25
N VAL A 210 -23.36 20.47 13.42
CA VAL A 210 -24.75 20.93 13.25
C VAL A 210 -25.26 20.65 11.83
N SER A 211 -24.43 20.88 10.81
CA SER A 211 -24.80 20.63 9.41
C SER A 211 -24.92 19.14 9.07
N THR A 212 -24.23 18.24 9.78
CA THR A 212 -24.19 16.80 9.45
C THR A 212 -25.37 16.05 10.06
N GLU A 213 -25.93 16.52 11.18
CA GLU A 213 -27.09 15.91 11.86
C GLU A 213 -28.42 16.13 11.12
N GLY A 214 -28.51 17.11 10.21
CA GLY A 214 -29.71 17.37 9.39
C GLY A 214 -30.03 16.30 8.33
N LYS A 215 -29.26 15.21 8.21
CA LYS A 215 -29.45 14.18 7.17
C LYS A 215 -29.58 12.74 7.68
N SER A 216 -29.66 12.49 9.00
CA SER A 216 -29.69 11.13 9.53
C SER A 216 -30.78 10.85 10.58
N LEU A 217 -31.90 11.56 10.52
CA LEU A 217 -33.14 11.20 11.26
C LEU A 217 -34.39 11.54 10.42
N ALA A 218 -34.53 10.85 9.28
CA ALA A 218 -35.79 10.70 8.57
C ALA A 218 -35.85 9.29 7.96
#